data_AF-A0A1F4BDV2-F1
#
_entry.id   AF-A0A1F4BDV2-F1
#
_cell.length_a   1.000
_cell.length_b   1.000
_cell.length_c   1.000
_cell.angle_alpha   90.00
_cell.angle_beta   90.00
_cell.angle_gamma   90.00
#
_symmetry.space_group_name_H-M   'P 1'
#
loop_
_entity.id
_entity.type
_entity.pdbx_description
1 polymer ?
#
loop_
_entity_poly.entity_id
_entity_poly.type
_entity_poly.pdbx_seq_one_letter_code
_entity_poly.pdbx_strand_id
1 'polypeptide(L)'
;MSTSKIFRYDSDGIVVTYEARRCIHAEACVHGLPAAFDPKRKPWVDAGAAPADDIARVIERCPTGALQYQRKDGGPHEAPPPKNTVRIAADGPLYFHGRVQVNAADGQPLARETRVALCRCGKSALKPFCDGSHTKAGFKDAGAVSSLQVKNEAGKSGDGALVITCSTDGSLGVGGDFELVDAKGGVAGRGNLTWLCRCGGSGNKPFCDGTHKKIGFKSN
;
A
#
# COMPACT_ATOMS: atom_id res chain seq x y z
N MET A 1 -14.20 -13.89 -5.49
CA MET A 1 -13.40 -12.65 -5.53
C MET A 1 -13.27 -12.22 -6.98
N SER A 2 -13.87 -11.09 -7.37
CA SER A 2 -13.74 -10.57 -8.74
C SER A 2 -12.29 -10.11 -8.94
N THR A 3 -11.58 -10.77 -9.86
CA THR A 3 -10.22 -10.38 -10.27
C THR A 3 -10.27 -8.96 -10.82
N SER A 4 -9.45 -8.08 -10.26
CA SER A 4 -9.38 -6.69 -10.68
C SER A 4 -8.86 -6.63 -12.12
N LYS A 5 -9.56 -5.91 -13.01
CA LYS A 5 -9.09 -5.73 -14.39
C LYS A 5 -7.81 -4.88 -14.38
N ILE A 6 -6.72 -5.47 -14.86
CA ILE A 6 -5.44 -4.79 -15.06
C ILE A 6 -5.39 -4.28 -16.50
N PHE A 7 -5.24 -2.98 -16.66
CA PHE A 7 -5.01 -2.36 -17.96
C PHE A 7 -3.52 -2.40 -18.28
N ARG A 8 -3.18 -2.59 -19.56
CA ARG A 8 -1.80 -2.63 -20.06
C ARG A 8 -1.64 -1.62 -21.18
N TYR A 9 -0.57 -0.83 -21.11
CA TYR A 9 -0.18 0.16 -22.10
C TYR A 9 1.26 -0.13 -22.49
N ASP A 10 1.50 -0.29 -23.78
CA ASP A 10 2.73 -0.87 -24.30
C ASP A 10 3.43 0.15 -25.22
N SER A 11 4.75 0.28 -25.08
CA SER A 11 5.64 1.03 -25.96
C SER A 11 6.96 0.29 -26.15
N ASP A 12 7.88 0.87 -26.94
CA ASP A 12 9.17 0.25 -27.25
C ASP A 12 10.06 0.05 -26.02
N GLY A 13 10.09 1.04 -25.11
CA GLY A 13 10.98 1.03 -23.94
C GLY A 13 10.35 0.48 -22.65
N ILE A 14 9.02 0.54 -22.52
CA ILE A 14 8.35 0.23 -21.25
C ILE A 14 6.92 -0.28 -21.46
N VAL A 15 6.49 -1.17 -20.58
CA VAL A 15 5.10 -1.55 -20.43
C VAL A 15 4.60 -0.95 -19.13
N VAL A 16 3.49 -0.21 -19.18
CA VAL A 16 2.81 0.29 -17.99
C VAL A 16 1.58 -0.57 -17.71
N THR A 17 1.42 -1.03 -16.48
CA THR A 17 0.20 -1.69 -16.01
C THR A 17 -0.54 -0.83 -15.01
N TYR A 18 -1.87 -0.88 -15.04
CA TYR A 18 -2.73 -0.09 -14.17
C TYR A 18 -3.87 -0.94 -13.61
N GLU A 19 -3.91 -1.09 -12.29
CA GLU A 19 -4.99 -1.74 -11.55
C GLU A 19 -5.94 -0.69 -10.95
N ALA A 20 -6.99 -0.34 -11.70
CA ALA A 20 -7.86 0.78 -11.36
C ALA A 20 -8.50 0.70 -9.96
N ARG A 21 -8.85 -0.50 -9.49
CA ARG A 21 -9.50 -0.68 -8.18
C ARG A 21 -8.58 -0.39 -6.98
N ARG A 22 -7.26 -0.35 -7.19
CA ARG A 22 -6.27 0.03 -6.16
C ARG A 22 -5.86 1.51 -6.24
N CYS A 23 -6.31 2.23 -7.26
CA CYS A 23 -6.02 3.64 -7.39
C CYS A 23 -6.91 4.42 -6.43
N ILE A 24 -6.28 5.13 -5.49
CA ILE A 24 -6.98 6.03 -4.56
C ILE A 24 -6.94 7.49 -5.03
N HIS A 25 -6.54 7.72 -6.29
CA HIS A 25 -6.39 9.05 -6.88
C HIS A 25 -5.45 9.96 -6.06
N ALA A 26 -4.25 9.46 -5.73
CA ALA A 26 -3.21 10.27 -5.07
C ALA A 26 -2.52 11.28 -6.01
N GLU A 27 -2.88 11.28 -7.30
CA GLU A 27 -2.47 12.24 -8.35
C GLU A 27 -0.96 12.39 -8.63
N ALA A 28 -0.10 11.60 -7.99
CA ALA A 28 1.35 11.64 -8.21
C ALA A 28 1.75 11.37 -9.68
N CYS A 29 0.94 10.63 -10.43
CA CYS A 29 1.17 10.37 -11.85
C CYS A 29 0.82 11.57 -12.74
N VAL A 30 -0.41 12.08 -12.62
CA VAL A 30 -0.94 13.17 -13.45
C VAL A 30 -0.20 14.48 -13.24
N HIS A 31 0.22 14.78 -12.01
CA HIS A 31 0.95 16.01 -11.71
C HIS A 31 2.40 15.99 -12.16
N GLY A 32 3.04 14.82 -12.18
CA GLY A 32 4.47 14.78 -12.47
C GLY A 32 4.87 14.25 -13.84
N LEU A 33 3.94 13.74 -14.65
CA LEU A 33 4.16 13.54 -16.09
C LEU A 33 2.82 13.57 -16.86
N PRO A 34 2.17 14.74 -16.97
CA PRO A 34 0.85 14.86 -17.61
C PRO A 34 0.83 14.44 -19.08
N ALA A 35 1.97 14.52 -19.79
CA ALA A 35 2.10 14.01 -21.15
C ALA A 35 1.81 12.49 -21.24
N ALA A 36 2.26 11.73 -20.23
CA ALA A 36 2.04 10.29 -20.16
C ALA A 36 0.75 9.91 -19.41
N PHE A 37 0.31 10.71 -18.44
CA PHE A 37 -0.85 10.41 -17.58
C PHE A 37 -1.90 11.53 -17.64
N ASP A 38 -2.90 11.41 -18.51
CA ASP A 38 -3.96 12.39 -18.69
C ASP A 38 -5.36 11.76 -18.54
N PRO A 39 -6.09 12.01 -17.44
CA PRO A 39 -7.43 11.49 -17.21
C PRO A 39 -8.47 11.90 -18.27
N LYS A 40 -8.20 12.95 -19.06
CA LYS A 40 -9.10 13.43 -20.12
C LYS A 40 -8.88 12.71 -21.46
N ARG A 41 -7.72 12.06 -21.64
CA ARG A 41 -7.35 11.32 -22.85
C ARG A 41 -7.85 9.88 -22.81
N LYS A 42 -8.05 9.28 -23.99
CA LYS A 42 -8.33 7.84 -24.17
C LYS A 42 -7.37 7.26 -25.22
N PRO A 43 -6.45 6.33 -24.85
CA PRO A 43 -6.16 5.88 -23.49
C PRO A 43 -5.59 7.01 -22.61
N TRP A 44 -5.87 6.95 -21.30
CA TRP A 44 -5.39 7.98 -20.36
C TRP A 44 -3.88 7.87 -20.11
N VAL A 45 -3.34 6.65 -20.21
CA VAL A 45 -1.90 6.38 -20.18
C VAL A 45 -1.37 6.30 -21.62
N ASP A 46 -0.31 7.05 -21.88
CA ASP A 46 0.52 6.94 -23.07
C ASP A 46 1.94 6.56 -22.63
N ALA A 47 2.30 5.29 -22.85
CA ALA A 47 3.60 4.73 -22.47
C ALA A 47 4.74 5.16 -23.41
N GLY A 48 4.44 5.84 -24.53
CA GLY A 48 5.41 6.36 -25.49
C GLY A 48 5.62 7.88 -25.40
N ALA A 49 4.86 8.58 -24.55
CA ALA A 49 4.88 10.04 -24.47
C ALA A 49 6.16 10.64 -23.85
N ALA A 50 7.04 9.82 -23.27
CA ALA A 50 8.28 10.23 -22.63
C ALA A 50 9.29 9.07 -22.56
N PRO A 51 10.59 9.34 -22.30
CA PRO A 51 11.58 8.30 -22.03
C PRO A 51 11.12 7.33 -20.93
N ALA A 52 11.49 6.05 -21.06
CA ALA A 52 11.10 5.00 -20.12
C ALA A 52 11.52 5.30 -18.66
N ASP A 53 12.68 5.96 -18.46
CA ASP A 53 13.15 6.40 -17.14
C ASP A 53 12.24 7.45 -16.50
N ASP A 54 11.70 8.38 -17.29
CA ASP A 54 10.79 9.41 -16.80
C ASP A 54 9.44 8.80 -16.38
N ILE A 55 8.94 7.87 -17.19
CA ILE A 55 7.70 7.13 -16.90
C ILE A 55 7.89 6.28 -15.64
N ALA A 56 8.97 5.51 -15.55
CA ALA A 56 9.30 4.68 -14.38
C ALA A 56 9.36 5.54 -13.09
N ARG A 57 10.15 6.62 -13.10
CA ARG A 57 10.29 7.54 -11.95
C ARG A 57 8.96 8.09 -11.46
N VAL A 58 8.03 8.38 -12.38
CA VAL A 58 6.70 8.88 -12.03
C VAL A 58 5.82 7.77 -11.46
N ILE A 59 5.85 6.58 -12.07
CA ILE A 59 5.12 5.41 -11.58
C ILE A 59 5.55 5.05 -10.17
N GLU A 60 6.85 5.09 -9.85
CA GLU A 60 7.44 4.82 -8.52
C GLU A 60 6.90 5.72 -7.39
N ARG A 61 6.20 6.82 -7.71
CA ARG A 61 5.52 7.67 -6.71
C ARG A 61 4.06 7.32 -6.43
N CYS A 62 3.43 6.43 -7.21
CA CYS A 62 2.11 5.85 -6.93
C CYS A 62 2.05 5.08 -5.58
N PRO A 63 1.52 5.67 -4.49
CA PRO A 63 1.73 5.11 -3.15
C PRO A 63 1.00 3.78 -2.90
N THR A 64 0.10 3.38 -3.81
CA THR A 64 -0.71 2.16 -3.66
C THR A 64 -0.19 0.98 -4.47
N GLY A 65 0.80 1.19 -5.35
CA GLY A 65 1.21 0.19 -6.34
C GLY A 65 0.18 -0.03 -7.45
N ALA A 66 -0.83 0.84 -7.61
CA ALA A 66 -1.84 0.69 -8.66
C ALA A 66 -1.27 0.89 -10.06
N LEU A 67 -0.19 1.65 -10.20
CA LEU A 67 0.62 1.70 -11.41
C LEU A 67 1.91 0.92 -11.15
N GLN A 68 2.26 0.06 -12.11
CA GLN A 68 3.52 -0.67 -12.16
C GLN A 68 4.06 -0.63 -13.59
N TYR A 69 5.30 -1.09 -13.77
CA TYR A 69 5.91 -1.16 -15.09
C TYR A 69 6.85 -2.35 -15.25
N GLN A 70 7.12 -2.68 -16.50
CA GLN A 70 8.18 -3.59 -16.92
C GLN A 70 9.04 -2.90 -17.97
N ARG A 71 10.36 -2.93 -17.80
CA ARG A 71 11.32 -2.35 -18.75
C ARG A 71 11.56 -3.32 -19.91
N LYS A 72 11.57 -2.79 -21.13
CA LYS A 72 11.90 -3.51 -22.36
C LYS A 72 13.26 -3.12 -22.93
N ASP A 73 13.77 -1.97 -22.51
CA ASP A 73 15.05 -1.38 -22.90
C ASP A 73 16.25 -1.86 -22.06
N GLY A 74 16.05 -2.81 -21.14
CA GLY A 74 17.08 -3.29 -20.22
C GLY A 74 17.37 -2.37 -19.04
N GLY A 75 16.63 -1.27 -18.88
CA GLY A 75 16.76 -0.40 -17.70
C GLY A 75 16.32 -1.08 -16.39
N PRO A 76 16.64 -0.46 -15.24
CA PRO A 76 16.36 -1.04 -13.93
C PRO A 76 14.85 -1.18 -13.70
N HIS A 77 14.47 -2.31 -13.11
CA HIS A 77 13.11 -2.51 -12.56
C HIS A 77 13.01 -1.85 -11.18
N GLU A 78 11.77 -1.59 -10.74
CA GLU A 78 11.51 -1.00 -9.43
C GLU A 78 12.12 -1.91 -8.34
N ALA A 79 13.02 -1.34 -7.54
CA ALA A 79 13.67 -2.04 -6.44
C ALA A 79 13.04 -1.65 -5.10
N PRO A 80 12.95 -2.57 -4.12
CA PRO A 80 12.53 -2.20 -2.78
C PRO A 80 13.52 -1.20 -2.16
N PRO A 81 13.05 -0.26 -1.32
CA PRO A 81 13.94 0.66 -0.61
C PRO A 81 14.86 -0.11 0.34
N PRO A 82 16.02 0.46 0.72
CA PRO A 82 16.95 -0.17 1.66
C PRO A 82 16.37 -0.32 3.07
N LYS A 83 15.30 0.41 3.37
CA LYS A 83 14.59 0.36 4.65
C LYS A 83 13.10 0.24 4.43
N ASN A 84 12.49 -0.76 5.07
CA ASN A 84 11.05 -0.91 5.09
C ASN A 84 10.40 0.19 5.93
N THR A 85 9.28 0.71 5.45
CA THR A 85 8.47 1.70 6.18
C THR A 85 7.00 1.31 6.19
N VAL A 86 6.34 1.62 7.30
CA VAL A 86 4.89 1.60 7.42
C VAL A 86 4.46 3.02 7.78
N ARG A 87 3.87 3.73 6.83
CA ARG A 87 3.43 5.11 7.01
C ARG A 87 1.93 5.19 7.22
N ILE A 88 1.53 5.91 8.25
CA ILE A 88 0.13 6.16 8.59
C ILE A 88 -0.33 7.41 7.85
N ALA A 89 -1.38 7.31 7.03
CA ALA A 89 -1.99 8.49 6.43
C ALA A 89 -3.08 9.04 7.34
N ALA A 90 -3.08 10.36 7.60
CA ALA A 90 -4.22 11.02 8.24
C ALA A 90 -5.50 10.74 7.43
N ASP A 91 -6.58 10.38 8.12
CA ASP A 91 -7.89 10.03 7.54
C ASP A 91 -7.84 8.93 6.46
N GLY A 92 -6.72 8.20 6.37
CA GLY A 92 -6.40 7.39 5.20
C GLY A 92 -5.79 6.01 5.51
N PRO A 93 -5.22 5.36 4.48
CA PRO A 93 -4.69 4.00 4.60
C PRO A 93 -3.38 3.90 5.38
N LEU A 94 -2.90 2.67 5.51
CA LEU A 94 -1.51 2.36 5.86
C LEU A 94 -0.73 2.15 4.56
N TYR A 95 0.35 2.92 4.34
CA TYR A 95 1.26 2.72 3.22
C TYR A 95 2.44 1.86 3.66
N PHE A 96 2.65 0.75 2.99
CA PHE A 96 3.79 -0.13 3.17
C PHE A 96 4.74 0.07 2.00
N HIS A 97 6.04 0.19 2.28
CA HIS A 97 7.08 0.35 1.26
C HIS A 97 8.31 -0.45 1.70
N GLY A 98 8.81 -1.35 0.86
CA GLY A 98 9.77 -2.38 1.25
C GLY A 98 9.78 -3.56 0.28
N ARG A 99 10.36 -4.70 0.65
CA ARG A 99 10.10 -5.98 -0.05
C ARG A 99 8.79 -6.55 0.50
N VAL A 100 7.66 -6.04 0.03
CA VAL A 100 6.36 -6.30 0.64
C VAL A 100 5.78 -7.64 0.22
N GLN A 101 5.33 -8.43 1.19
CA GLN A 101 4.58 -9.67 0.98
C GLN A 101 3.27 -9.59 1.76
N VAL A 102 2.13 -9.55 1.08
CA VAL A 102 0.80 -9.56 1.71
C VAL A 102 0.23 -10.96 1.59
N ASN A 103 -0.12 -11.57 2.72
CA ASN A 103 -0.65 -12.91 2.80
C ASN A 103 -2.02 -12.91 3.50
N ALA A 104 -2.90 -13.81 3.09
CA ALA A 104 -4.13 -14.13 3.81
C ALA A 104 -3.82 -14.88 5.13
N ALA A 105 -4.85 -15.08 5.95
CA ALA A 105 -4.71 -15.74 7.24
C ALA A 105 -4.22 -17.19 7.16
N ASP A 106 -4.56 -17.88 6.08
CA ASP A 106 -4.15 -19.26 5.75
C ASP A 106 -2.77 -19.33 5.07
N GLY A 107 -2.10 -18.18 4.90
CA GLY A 107 -0.80 -18.08 4.24
C GLY A 107 -0.86 -17.91 2.73
N GLN A 108 -2.05 -17.90 2.10
CA GLN A 108 -2.15 -17.69 0.65
C GLN A 108 -1.60 -16.30 0.27
N PRO A 109 -0.69 -16.20 -0.71
CA PRO A 109 -0.15 -14.92 -1.14
C PRO A 109 -1.22 -14.08 -1.85
N LEU A 110 -1.37 -12.83 -1.41
CA LEU A 110 -2.28 -11.84 -1.99
C LEU A 110 -1.56 -10.81 -2.86
N ALA A 111 -0.33 -10.43 -2.49
CA ALA A 111 0.52 -9.53 -3.29
C ALA A 111 2.00 -9.67 -2.92
N ARG A 112 2.89 -9.43 -3.89
CA ARG A 112 4.34 -9.32 -3.72
C ARG A 112 4.83 -8.12 -4.52
N GLU A 113 5.15 -7.03 -3.82
CA GLU A 113 5.36 -5.72 -4.45
C GLU A 113 6.38 -4.89 -3.65
N THR A 114 6.80 -3.77 -4.21
CA THR A 114 7.64 -2.79 -3.50
C THR A 114 6.82 -1.88 -2.59
N ARG A 115 5.55 -1.62 -2.93
CA ARG A 115 4.68 -0.72 -2.17
C ARG A 115 3.20 -1.05 -2.33
N VAL A 116 2.44 -0.86 -1.25
CA VAL A 116 1.01 -1.15 -1.21
C VAL A 116 0.32 -0.29 -0.17
N ALA A 117 -0.92 0.11 -0.46
CA ALA A 117 -1.81 0.74 0.52
C ALA A 117 -2.83 -0.28 1.05
N LEU A 118 -2.83 -0.51 2.37
CA LEU A 118 -3.80 -1.38 3.04
C LEU A 118 -4.88 -0.57 3.77
N CYS A 119 -6.08 -1.12 3.77
CA CYS A 119 -7.27 -0.49 4.35
C CYS A 119 -7.10 -0.33 5.86
N ARG A 120 -7.35 0.88 6.36
CA ARG A 120 -7.35 1.21 7.80
C ARG A 120 -8.74 1.55 8.34
N CYS A 121 -9.66 1.95 7.46
CA CYS A 121 -11.00 2.43 7.83
C CYS A 121 -12.06 1.32 7.95
N GLY A 122 -11.77 0.10 7.50
CA GLY A 122 -12.71 -1.03 7.47
C GLY A 122 -13.73 -1.03 6.32
N LYS A 123 -13.74 -0.01 5.44
CA LYS A 123 -14.80 0.18 4.43
C LYS A 123 -14.43 -0.20 2.99
N SER A 124 -13.17 -0.54 2.71
CA SER A 124 -12.75 -0.96 1.37
C SER A 124 -13.58 -2.14 0.84
N ALA A 125 -13.95 -2.12 -0.44
CA ALA A 125 -14.53 -3.24 -1.18
C ALA A 125 -13.45 -4.14 -1.82
N LEU A 126 -12.16 -3.82 -1.61
CA LEU A 126 -11.00 -4.56 -2.08
C LEU A 126 -10.10 -4.99 -0.91
N LYS A 127 -10.68 -5.33 0.24
CA LYS A 127 -9.88 -5.75 1.41
C LYS A 127 -8.94 -6.91 1.03
N PRO A 128 -7.69 -6.91 1.53
CA PRO A 128 -7.12 -5.99 2.52
C PRO A 128 -6.63 -4.64 1.97
N PHE A 129 -6.65 -4.43 0.65
CA PHE A 129 -6.17 -3.22 -0.01
C PHE A 129 -7.09 -2.01 0.24
N CYS A 130 -6.53 -0.81 0.18
CA CYS A 130 -7.30 0.42 0.15
C CYS A 130 -7.78 0.72 -1.27
N ASP A 131 -9.06 1.05 -1.43
CA ASP A 131 -9.70 1.44 -2.69
C ASP A 131 -10.23 2.89 -2.66
N GLY A 132 -9.81 3.69 -1.66
CA GLY A 132 -10.24 5.07 -1.49
C GLY A 132 -11.54 5.24 -0.71
N SER A 133 -12.23 4.15 -0.33
CA SER A 133 -13.51 4.21 0.39
C SER A 133 -13.49 4.99 1.71
N HIS A 134 -12.31 5.21 2.31
CA HIS A 134 -12.14 6.00 3.54
C HIS A 134 -12.66 7.44 3.40
N THR A 135 -12.57 8.05 2.20
CA THR A 135 -13.06 9.42 1.96
C THR A 135 -14.59 9.46 2.05
N LYS A 136 -15.29 8.61 1.29
CA LYS A 136 -16.77 8.53 1.32
C LYS A 136 -17.30 8.03 2.66
N ALA A 137 -16.52 7.19 3.36
CA ALA A 137 -16.86 6.72 4.69
C ALA A 137 -16.67 7.77 5.80
N GLY A 138 -16.05 8.91 5.51
CA GLY A 138 -15.75 9.93 6.52
C GLY A 138 -14.81 9.40 7.62
N PHE A 139 -13.85 8.55 7.27
CA PHE A 139 -12.91 8.00 8.26
C PHE A 139 -12.08 9.13 8.87
N LYS A 140 -12.09 9.24 10.20
CA LYS A 140 -11.35 10.26 10.95
C LYS A 140 -10.34 9.67 11.89
N ASP A 141 -9.08 9.99 11.64
CA ASP A 141 -7.95 9.64 12.48
C ASP A 141 -6.73 10.47 12.09
N ALA A 142 -6.14 11.18 13.07
CA ALA A 142 -5.01 12.08 12.82
C ALA A 142 -3.73 11.38 12.35
N GLY A 143 -3.66 10.05 12.43
CA GLY A 143 -2.48 9.27 12.08
C GLY A 143 -1.30 9.48 13.02
N ALA A 144 -1.57 9.96 14.24
CA ALA A 144 -0.59 10.09 15.31
C ALA A 144 -0.45 8.78 16.08
N VAL A 145 0.72 8.56 16.69
CA VAL A 145 0.98 7.42 17.57
C VAL A 145 1.09 7.93 19.00
N SER A 146 0.09 7.63 19.83
CA SER A 146 0.07 8.02 21.25
C SER A 146 0.65 6.95 22.18
N SER A 147 0.50 5.67 21.83
CA SER A 147 1.05 4.54 22.58
C SER A 147 1.68 3.53 21.62
N LEU A 148 3.01 3.49 21.59
CA LEU A 148 3.76 2.66 20.66
C LEU A 148 3.60 1.16 20.99
N GLN A 149 3.08 0.38 20.04
CA GLN A 149 2.95 -1.08 20.15
C GLN A 149 3.76 -1.80 19.06
N VAL A 150 5.04 -1.42 18.94
CA VAL A 150 6.02 -2.07 18.07
C VAL A 150 6.98 -2.88 18.94
N LYS A 151 7.26 -4.13 18.55
CA LYS A 151 8.10 -5.07 19.27
C LYS A 151 9.37 -5.42 18.48
N ASN A 152 10.38 -5.90 19.21
CA ASN A 152 11.55 -6.57 18.67
C ASN A 152 11.51 -8.03 19.11
N GLU A 153 11.08 -8.91 18.22
CA GLU A 153 10.89 -10.33 18.44
C GLU A 153 12.01 -11.12 17.74
N ALA A 154 12.61 -12.09 18.44
CA ALA A 154 13.65 -12.93 17.86
C ALA A 154 13.12 -13.69 16.62
N GLY A 155 13.92 -13.76 15.56
CA GLY A 155 13.55 -14.47 14.32
C GLY A 155 12.53 -13.75 13.43
N LYS A 156 12.12 -12.51 13.75
CA LYS A 156 11.25 -11.70 12.88
C LYS A 156 11.97 -10.72 11.96
N SER A 157 13.29 -10.58 12.08
CA SER A 157 14.09 -9.67 11.24
C SER A 157 14.50 -10.24 9.87
N GLY A 158 14.32 -11.54 9.63
CA GLY A 158 14.31 -12.20 8.30
C GLY A 158 15.38 -11.77 7.27
N ASP A 159 15.03 -11.91 6.00
CA ASP A 159 15.86 -11.62 4.81
C ASP A 159 15.64 -10.21 4.22
N GLY A 160 15.05 -9.31 5.02
CA GLY A 160 14.61 -7.97 4.60
C GLY A 160 13.17 -7.90 4.06
N ALA A 161 12.44 -9.02 3.96
CA ALA A 161 11.02 -8.99 3.61
C ALA A 161 10.16 -8.28 4.66
N LEU A 162 9.23 -7.43 4.21
CA LEU A 162 8.16 -6.86 5.02
C LEU A 162 6.89 -7.70 4.82
N VAL A 163 6.60 -8.56 5.78
CA VAL A 163 5.52 -9.56 5.69
C VAL A 163 4.28 -9.05 6.40
N ILE A 164 3.16 -9.00 5.68
CA ILE A 164 1.86 -8.62 6.22
C ILE A 164 0.94 -9.83 6.20
N THR A 165 0.50 -10.30 7.36
CA THR A 165 -0.52 -11.34 7.50
C THR A 165 -1.88 -10.71 7.80
N CYS A 166 -2.84 -10.92 6.90
CA CYS A 166 -4.20 -10.41 7.03
C CYS A 166 -5.06 -11.41 7.80
N SER A 167 -5.20 -11.24 9.11
CA SER A 167 -6.04 -12.12 9.93
C SER A 167 -7.50 -12.08 9.47
N THR A 168 -8.17 -13.24 9.39
CA THR A 168 -9.60 -13.34 9.10
C THR A 168 -10.38 -12.44 10.05
N ASP A 169 -11.14 -11.50 9.50
CA ASP A 169 -11.98 -10.56 10.26
C ASP A 169 -11.24 -9.78 11.36
N GLY A 170 -9.91 -9.67 11.22
CA GLY A 170 -9.01 -9.19 12.26
C GLY A 170 -8.02 -8.14 11.79
N SER A 171 -6.88 -8.07 12.46
CA SER A 171 -5.81 -7.10 12.23
C SER A 171 -4.94 -7.42 11.01
N LEU A 172 -3.99 -6.52 10.75
CA LEU A 172 -2.82 -6.76 9.91
C LEU A 172 -1.64 -7.07 10.84
N GLY A 173 -1.17 -8.31 10.88
CA GLY A 173 0.11 -8.63 11.51
C GLY A 173 1.25 -8.20 10.58
N VAL A 174 2.22 -7.46 11.09
CA VAL A 174 3.37 -6.97 10.33
C VAL A 174 4.65 -7.56 10.92
N GLY A 175 5.44 -8.22 10.09
CA GLY A 175 6.75 -8.80 10.43
C GLY A 175 7.84 -8.36 9.46
N GLY A 176 9.11 -8.51 9.87
CA GLY A 176 10.26 -7.92 9.17
C GLY A 176 10.65 -6.59 9.81
N ASP A 177 11.92 -6.18 9.73
CA ASP A 177 12.34 -4.89 10.28
C ASP A 177 11.64 -3.74 9.55
N PHE A 178 11.09 -2.75 10.27
CA PHE A 178 10.46 -1.55 9.69
C PHE A 178 10.57 -0.31 10.59
N GLU A 179 10.43 0.86 9.97
CA GLU A 179 10.12 2.13 10.64
C GLU A 179 8.61 2.44 10.54
N LEU A 180 7.97 2.67 11.68
CA LEU A 180 6.60 3.19 11.73
C LEU A 180 6.66 4.71 11.66
N VAL A 181 6.04 5.28 10.62
CA VAL A 181 6.04 6.72 10.34
C VAL A 181 4.64 7.27 10.53
N ASP A 182 4.50 8.30 11.35
CA ASP A 182 3.22 8.97 11.59
C ASP A 182 2.79 9.85 10.39
N ALA A 183 1.57 10.40 10.46
CA ALA A 183 1.05 11.24 9.38
C ALA A 183 1.79 12.57 9.19
N LYS A 184 2.59 13.02 10.17
CA LYS A 184 3.44 14.22 10.07
C LYS A 184 4.82 13.89 9.48
N GLY A 185 5.12 12.61 9.23
CA GLY A 185 6.42 12.16 8.73
C GLY A 185 7.42 11.84 9.83
N GLY A 186 7.02 11.92 11.11
CA GLY A 186 7.86 11.56 12.24
C GLY A 186 8.00 10.05 12.39
N VAL A 187 9.20 9.57 12.69
CA VAL A 187 9.41 8.15 13.04
C VAL A 187 8.88 7.93 14.45
N ALA A 188 7.71 7.29 14.55
CA ALA A 188 7.06 6.98 15.82
C ALA A 188 7.71 5.78 16.54
N GLY A 189 8.34 4.87 15.80
CA GLY A 189 9.04 3.72 16.38
C GLY A 189 9.69 2.81 15.35
N ARG A 190 10.53 1.91 15.87
CA ARG A 190 11.27 0.90 15.10
C ARG A 190 11.09 -0.46 15.74
N GLY A 191 10.97 -1.48 14.90
CA GLY A 191 11.02 -2.87 15.32
C GLY A 191 10.63 -3.80 14.20
N ASN A 192 10.29 -5.03 14.54
CA ASN A 192 10.12 -6.11 13.58
C ASN A 192 8.80 -6.87 13.73
N LEU A 193 7.93 -6.44 14.65
CA LEU A 193 6.63 -7.06 14.88
C LEU A 193 5.60 -6.06 15.42
N THR A 194 4.43 -5.99 14.79
CA THR A 194 3.26 -5.26 15.32
C THR A 194 1.94 -5.80 14.73
N TRP A 195 0.81 -5.37 15.29
CA TRP A 195 -0.53 -5.62 14.74
C TRP A 195 -1.28 -4.31 14.55
N LEU A 196 -1.64 -4.02 13.31
CA LEU A 196 -2.30 -2.77 12.94
C LEU A 196 -3.81 -2.98 12.74
N CYS A 197 -4.59 -1.98 13.15
CA CYS A 197 -6.02 -1.94 12.95
C CYS A 197 -6.34 -1.76 11.47
N ARG A 198 -7.22 -2.62 10.94
CA ARG A 198 -7.85 -2.44 9.62
C ARG A 198 -9.36 -2.34 9.64
N CYS A 199 -9.99 -2.49 10.81
CA CYS A 199 -11.44 -2.43 10.97
C CYS A 199 -11.98 -1.00 11.14
N GLY A 200 -11.11 -0.01 11.35
CA GLY A 200 -11.49 1.39 11.62
C GLY A 200 -11.96 1.66 13.05
N GLY A 201 -12.19 0.63 13.87
CA GLY A 201 -12.81 0.77 15.20
C GLY A 201 -11.87 0.91 16.39
N SER A 202 -10.56 0.64 16.25
CA SER A 202 -9.65 0.63 17.40
C SER A 202 -9.64 1.95 18.18
N GLY A 203 -9.63 1.89 19.51
CA GLY A 203 -9.41 3.05 20.38
C GLY A 203 -7.94 3.45 20.48
N ASN A 204 -7.03 2.55 20.09
CA ASN A 204 -5.57 2.76 20.11
C ASN A 204 -4.98 2.75 18.69
N LYS A 205 -5.61 3.46 17.74
CA LYS A 205 -5.09 3.55 16.36
C LYS A 205 -3.66 4.11 16.38
N PRO A 206 -2.77 3.61 15.48
CA PRO A 206 -3.03 2.70 14.37
C PRO A 206 -3.08 1.21 14.77
N PHE A 207 -2.88 0.87 16.04
CA PHE A 207 -2.73 -0.51 16.51
C PHE A 207 -4.06 -1.22 16.71
N CYS A 208 -4.04 -2.54 16.64
CA CYS A 208 -5.21 -3.37 16.94
C CYS A 208 -5.36 -3.56 18.45
N ASP A 209 -6.56 -3.26 18.97
CA ASP A 209 -6.95 -3.45 20.38
C ASP A 209 -8.03 -4.54 20.56
N GLY A 210 -8.30 -5.32 19.50
CA GLY A 210 -9.34 -6.35 19.50
C GLY A 210 -10.76 -5.86 19.18
N THR A 211 -10.97 -4.56 18.95
CA THR A 211 -12.30 -4.00 18.68
C THR A 211 -13.00 -4.63 17.47
N HIS A 212 -12.26 -5.17 16.50
CA HIS A 212 -12.81 -5.89 15.35
C HIS A 212 -13.77 -7.03 15.74
N LYS A 213 -13.54 -7.72 16.88
CA LYS A 213 -14.44 -8.76 17.39
C LYS A 213 -15.76 -8.16 17.88
N LYS A 214 -15.68 -7.05 18.61
CA LYS A 214 -16.83 -6.37 19.22
C LYS A 214 -17.77 -5.77 18.18
N ILE A 215 -17.21 -5.20 17.11
CA ILE A 215 -18.00 -4.56 16.04
C ILE A 215 -18.37 -5.52 14.91
N GLY A 216 -18.07 -6.82 15.05
CA GLY A 216 -18.36 -7.83 14.02
C GLY A 216 -17.73 -7.51 12.67
N PHE A 217 -16.49 -7.01 12.65
CA PHE A 217 -15.81 -6.64 11.40
C PHE A 217 -15.73 -7.82 10.43
N LYS A 218 -16.10 -7.60 9.17
CA LYS A 218 -16.03 -8.60 8.09
C LYS A 218 -15.09 -8.16 7.00
N SER A 219 -14.24 -9.09 6.59
CA SER A 219 -13.11 -8.82 5.69
C SER A 219 -13.15 -9.49 4.33
N ASN A 220 -14.16 -10.34 4.16
CA ASN A 220 -14.56 -11.05 2.95
C ASN A 220 -15.26 -10.15 1.93
#